data_AF-G3IXU2-F1
#
_entry.id   AF-G3IXU2-F1
#
_cell.length_a   1.000
_cell.length_b   1.000
_cell.length_c   1.000
_cell.angle_alpha   90.00
_cell.angle_beta   90.00
_cell.angle_gamma   90.00
#
_symmetry.space_group_name_H-M   'P 1'
#
loop_
_entity.id
_entity.type
_entity.pdbx_description
1 polymer ?
#
loop_
_entity_poly.entity_id
_entity_poly.type
_entity_poly.pdbx_seq_one_letter_code
_entity_poly.pdbx_strand_id
1 'polypeptide(L)'
;MTPEQFNHYARQGYNRIPICREVLADLDTPLSAYLKLADGAYSYLFESVHGGEQWGRYSIIGLPCLSVVKITGNQIRLEQNGELLESVTHDNPLIWIEQFKSRYNVPDINTLPRFNGGLEGEQS
;
A
#
# COMPACT_ATOMS: atom_id res chain seq x y z
N MET A 1 0.51 16.24 8.73
CA MET A 1 1.80 15.94 9.39
C MET A 1 2.72 17.12 9.20
N THR A 2 3.33 17.64 10.27
CA THR A 2 4.35 18.71 10.15
C THR A 2 5.76 18.11 10.01
N PRO A 3 6.74 18.88 9.49
CA PRO A 3 8.14 18.44 9.44
C PRO A 3 8.70 18.03 10.81
N GLU A 4 8.31 18.72 11.89
CA GLU A 4 8.75 18.39 13.25
C GLU A 4 8.20 17.03 13.70
N GLN A 5 6.93 16.73 13.42
CA GLN A 5 6.32 15.44 13.71
C GLN A 5 6.97 14.31 12.91
N PHE A 6 7.27 14.53 11.64
CA PHE A 6 7.99 13.56 10.81
C PHE A 6 9.37 13.26 11.39
N ASN A 7 10.14 14.31 11.74
CA ASN A 7 11.46 14.17 12.33
C ASN A 7 11.43 13.49 13.71
N HIS A 8 10.36 13.68 14.47
CA HIS A 8 10.15 12.98 15.73
C HIS A 8 10.06 11.46 15.51
N TYR A 9 9.19 11.01 14.59
CA TYR A 9 9.09 9.59 14.25
C TYR A 9 10.39 9.02 13.66
N ALA A 10 11.06 9.78 12.79
CA ALA A 10 12.34 9.33 12.22
C ALA A 10 13.40 9.07 13.31
N ARG A 11 13.48 9.94 14.33
CA ARG A 11 14.39 9.76 15.49
C ARG A 11 14.03 8.57 16.38
N GLN A 12 12.78 8.13 16.37
CA GLN A 12 12.33 6.91 17.06
C GLN A 12 12.68 5.62 16.29
N GLY A 13 13.27 5.73 15.10
CA GLY A 13 13.69 4.59 14.29
C GLY A 13 12.61 4.07 13.34
N TYR A 14 11.54 4.83 13.11
CA TYR A 14 10.59 4.52 12.04
C TYR A 14 11.19 4.83 10.68
N ASN A 15 11.16 3.86 9.76
CA ASN A 15 11.79 3.97 8.44
C ASN A 15 10.77 4.08 7.29
N ARG A 16 9.48 4.07 7.61
CA ARG A 16 8.37 4.25 6.68
C ARG A 16 7.28 5.07 7.37
N ILE A 17 7.30 6.38 7.17
CA ILE A 17 6.39 7.33 7.86
C ILE A 17 5.35 7.82 6.84
N PRO A 18 4.06 7.45 6.99
CA PRO A 18 3.01 7.82 6.05
C PRO A 18 2.65 9.31 6.19
N ILE A 19 2.48 10.00 5.06
CA ILE A 19 2.01 11.40 5.04
C ILE A 19 0.63 11.42 4.43
N CYS A 20 -0.33 12.03 5.13
CA CYS A 20 -1.71 12.15 4.69
C CYS A 20 -2.12 13.62 4.57
N ARG A 21 -2.98 13.88 3.59
CA ARG A 21 -3.66 15.15 3.38
C ARG A 21 -5.10 14.88 2.92
N GLU A 22 -6.05 15.54 3.57
CA GLU A 22 -7.43 15.56 3.13
C GLU A 22 -7.63 16.65 2.07
N VAL A 23 -8.39 16.32 1.03
CA VAL A 23 -8.72 17.22 -0.08
C VAL A 23 -10.22 17.12 -0.37
N LEU A 24 -10.83 18.24 -0.76
CA LEU A 24 -12.21 18.25 -1.26
C LEU A 24 -12.21 17.66 -2.68
N ALA A 25 -13.09 16.69 -2.91
CA ALA A 25 -13.20 15.96 -4.17
C ALA A 25 -14.66 15.87 -4.64
N ASP A 26 -15.45 16.91 -4.35
CA ASP A 26 -16.91 16.93 -4.55
C ASP A 26 -17.33 16.76 -6.03
N LEU A 27 -16.39 16.97 -6.96
CA LEU A 27 -16.59 16.83 -8.41
C LEU A 27 -16.08 15.49 -8.97
N ASP A 28 -15.50 14.66 -8.12
CA ASP A 28 -14.92 13.39 -8.52
C ASP A 28 -15.70 12.20 -7.95
N THR A 29 -16.07 11.29 -8.85
CA THR A 29 -16.47 9.93 -8.48
C THR A 29 -15.21 9.10 -8.22
N PRO A 30 -15.30 7.97 -7.48
CA PRO A 30 -14.15 7.08 -7.30
C PRO A 30 -13.50 6.65 -8.62
N LEU A 31 -14.31 6.36 -9.65
CA LEU A 31 -13.81 5.98 -10.97
C LEU A 31 -13.10 7.14 -11.66
N SER A 32 -13.66 8.36 -11.64
CA SER A 32 -12.99 9.52 -12.24
C SER A 32 -11.70 9.88 -11.51
N ALA A 33 -11.67 9.77 -10.18
CA ALA A 33 -10.46 9.93 -9.39
C ALA A 33 -9.41 8.86 -9.74
N TYR A 34 -9.82 7.60 -9.87
CA TYR A 34 -8.93 6.52 -10.30
C TYR A 34 -8.31 6.83 -11.67
N LEU A 35 -9.13 7.15 -12.68
CA LEU A 35 -8.63 7.45 -14.02
C LEU A 35 -7.69 8.67 -14.08
N LYS A 36 -7.83 9.62 -13.15
CA LYS A 36 -6.93 10.80 -13.05
C LYS A 36 -5.61 10.49 -12.35
N LEU A 37 -5.59 9.52 -11.44
CA LEU A 37 -4.46 9.26 -10.53
C LEU A 37 -3.67 7.98 -10.87
N ALA A 38 -4.37 6.95 -11.32
CA ALA A 38 -3.83 5.64 -11.62
C ALA A 38 -3.30 5.59 -13.06
N ASP A 39 -2.10 6.14 -13.27
CA ASP A 39 -1.39 6.09 -14.56
C ASP A 39 -0.22 5.10 -14.49
N GLY A 40 -0.53 3.80 -14.46
CA GLY A 40 0.50 2.77 -14.50
C GLY A 40 0.07 1.39 -14.02
N ALA A 41 0.95 0.42 -14.26
CA ALA A 41 0.78 -0.95 -13.80
C ALA A 41 0.69 -1.02 -12.27
N TYR A 42 0.04 -2.08 -11.77
CA TYR A 42 -0.14 -2.35 -10.33
C TYR A 42 -0.94 -1.30 -9.55
N SER A 43 -1.66 -0.42 -10.26
CA SER A 43 -2.71 0.40 -9.66
C SER A 43 -4.00 -0.41 -9.50
N TYR A 44 -4.84 -0.02 -8.54
CA TYR A 44 -6.11 -0.70 -8.25
C TYR A 44 -7.18 0.26 -7.73
N LEU A 45 -8.44 -0.14 -7.90
CA LEU A 45 -9.61 0.51 -7.31
C LEU A 45 -10.44 -0.58 -6.61
N PHE A 46 -10.53 -0.49 -5.29
CA PHE A 46 -11.44 -1.32 -4.50
C PHE A 46 -12.65 -0.49 -4.09
N GLU A 47 -13.84 -1.01 -4.34
CA GLU A 47 -15.10 -0.41 -3.91
C GLU A 47 -15.84 -1.36 -2.99
N SER A 48 -16.26 -0.86 -1.83
CA SER A 48 -17.10 -1.64 -0.93
C SER A 48 -18.52 -1.75 -1.50
N VAL A 49 -19.02 -2.97 -1.70
CA VAL A 49 -20.43 -3.23 -2.04
C VAL A 49 -21.18 -3.59 -0.75
N HIS A 50 -22.20 -2.82 -0.41
CA HIS A 50 -23.04 -3.10 0.77
C HIS A 50 -24.19 -4.06 0.44
N GLY A 51 -24.42 -5.03 1.34
CA GLY A 51 -25.70 -5.70 1.52
C GLY A 51 -26.28 -5.36 2.88
N GLY A 52 -27.10 -4.30 2.98
CA GLY A 52 -27.88 -3.95 4.17
C GLY A 52 -27.17 -3.11 5.23
N GLU A 53 -27.65 -1.86 5.36
CA GLU A 53 -27.59 -0.89 6.47
C GLU A 53 -26.28 -0.55 7.21
N GLN A 54 -25.98 0.76 7.18
CA GLN A 54 -25.26 1.61 8.15
C GLN A 54 -23.77 1.96 8.00
N TRP A 55 -22.99 1.40 7.09
CA TRP A 55 -21.59 1.83 6.92
C TRP A 55 -21.38 2.47 5.53
N GLY A 56 -20.73 3.64 5.49
CA GLY A 56 -20.57 4.42 4.26
C GLY A 56 -19.85 3.64 3.15
N ARG A 57 -20.15 3.96 1.89
CA ARG A 57 -19.38 3.45 0.75
C ARG A 57 -17.98 4.07 0.82
N TYR A 58 -16.95 3.23 0.93
CA TYR A 58 -15.57 3.66 0.78
C TYR A 58 -15.01 3.09 -0.50
N SER A 59 -14.21 3.90 -1.18
CA SER A 59 -13.39 3.48 -2.30
C SER A 59 -11.92 3.69 -1.94
N ILE A 60 -11.09 2.71 -2.26
CA ILE A 60 -9.65 2.73 -2.00
C ILE A 60 -8.96 2.68 -3.36
N ILE A 61 -8.12 3.67 -3.63
CA ILE A 61 -7.31 3.74 -4.84
C ILE A 61 -5.85 3.47 -4.47
N GLY A 62 -5.29 2.40 -5.02
CA GLY A 62 -3.86 2.13 -5.03
C GLY A 62 -3.22 2.75 -6.25
N LEU A 63 -2.21 3.60 -6.06
CA LEU A 63 -1.41 4.16 -7.14
C LEU A 63 -0.31 3.17 -7.56
N PRO A 64 0.27 3.33 -8.77
CA PRO A 64 1.36 2.47 -9.22
C PRO A 64 2.47 2.36 -8.17
N CYS A 65 2.84 1.13 -7.84
CA CYS A 65 3.91 0.85 -6.90
C CYS A 65 5.24 0.62 -7.63
N LEU A 66 6.34 1.08 -7.03
CA LEU A 66 7.67 0.89 -7.59
C LEU A 66 8.22 -0.50 -7.31
N SER A 67 7.81 -1.13 -6.21
CA SER A 67 8.32 -2.41 -5.75
C SER A 67 7.24 -3.48 -5.83
N VAL A 68 7.55 -4.59 -6.50
CA VAL A 68 6.62 -5.69 -6.74
C VAL A 68 7.26 -7.00 -6.28
N VAL A 69 6.54 -7.74 -5.43
CA VAL A 69 6.93 -9.10 -5.04
C VAL A 69 6.07 -10.08 -5.83
N LYS A 70 6.70 -10.96 -6.61
CA LYS A 70 6.04 -12.03 -7.37
C LYS A 70 6.44 -13.38 -6.81
N ILE A 71 5.47 -14.23 -6.52
CA ILE A 71 5.70 -15.58 -5.99
C ILE A 71 5.13 -16.58 -6.98
N THR A 72 5.93 -17.57 -7.37
CA THR A 72 5.53 -18.66 -8.27
C THR A 72 6.07 -19.97 -7.71
N GLY A 73 5.19 -20.79 -7.12
CA GLY A 73 5.61 -21.93 -6.32
C GLY A 73 6.51 -21.47 -5.18
N ASN A 74 7.73 -22.00 -5.12
CA ASN A 74 8.73 -21.65 -4.09
C ASN A 74 9.66 -20.51 -4.54
N GLN A 75 9.52 -19.99 -5.76
CA GLN A 75 10.33 -18.87 -6.23
C GLN A 75 9.68 -17.53 -5.91
N ILE A 76 10.49 -16.63 -5.37
CA ILE A 76 10.13 -15.28 -4.98
C ILE A 76 11.02 -14.31 -5.74
N ARG A 77 10.41 -13.35 -6.43
CA ARG A 77 11.10 -12.28 -7.17
C ARG A 77 10.68 -10.94 -6.62
N LEU A 78 11.65 -10.13 -6.20
CA LEU A 78 11.46 -8.73 -5.87
C LEU A 78 11.94 -7.88 -7.05
N GLU A 79 11.02 -7.14 -7.63
CA GLU A 79 11.29 -6.17 -8.69
C GLU A 79 11.18 -4.76 -8.12
N GLN A 80 12.04 -3.84 -8.56
CA GLN A 80 11.90 -2.41 -8.32
C GLN A 80 12.07 -1.64 -9.62
N ASN A 81 11.13 -0.74 -9.94
CA ASN A 81 11.10 -0.02 -11.21
C ASN A 81 11.15 -0.94 -12.44
N GLY A 82 10.60 -2.16 -12.31
CA GLY A 82 10.64 -3.18 -13.36
C GLY A 82 11.96 -3.97 -13.47
N GLU A 83 12.97 -3.65 -12.65
CA GLU A 83 14.24 -4.38 -12.60
C GLU A 83 14.23 -5.42 -11.48
N LEU A 84 14.74 -6.63 -11.77
CA LEU A 84 14.86 -7.69 -10.77
C LEU A 84 15.96 -7.34 -9.77
N LEU A 85 15.59 -7.09 -8.51
CA LEU A 85 16.52 -6.82 -7.42
C LEU A 85 16.94 -8.09 -6.68
N GLU A 86 16.00 -8.99 -6.44
CA GLU A 86 16.22 -10.19 -5.63
C GLU A 86 15.42 -11.36 -6.21
N SER A 87 16.05 -12.53 -6.26
CA SER A 87 15.39 -13.78 -6.64
C SER A 87 15.80 -14.87 -5.65
N VAL A 88 14.84 -15.42 -4.92
CA VAL A 88 15.07 -16.38 -3.83
C VAL A 88 14.14 -17.57 -4.01
N THR A 89 14.64 -18.77 -3.74
CA THR A 89 13.81 -19.95 -3.53
C THR A 89 13.62 -20.15 -2.03
N HIS A 90 12.38 -20.22 -1.57
CA HIS A 90 12.05 -20.42 -0.16
C HIS A 90 10.95 -21.48 -0.01
N ASP A 91 11.14 -22.43 0.91
CA ASP A 91 10.20 -23.55 1.11
C ASP A 91 8.82 -23.10 1.63
N ASN A 92 8.77 -21.91 2.22
CA ASN A 92 7.53 -21.27 2.66
C ASN A 92 7.52 -19.78 2.33
N PRO A 93 6.97 -19.37 1.18
CA PRO A 93 6.96 -17.97 0.76
C PRO A 93 6.23 -17.01 1.70
N LEU A 94 5.27 -17.49 2.50
CA LEU A 94 4.58 -16.66 3.49
C LEU A 94 5.51 -16.22 4.63
N ILE A 95 6.42 -17.10 5.06
CA ILE A 95 7.45 -16.75 6.05
C ILE A 95 8.37 -15.66 5.48
N TRP A 96 8.76 -15.78 4.22
CA TRP A 96 9.56 -14.76 3.55
C TRP A 96 8.82 -13.42 3.48
N ILE A 97 7.51 -13.41 3.18
CA ILE A 97 6.70 -12.18 3.18
C ILE A 97 6.70 -11.52 4.57
N GLU A 98 6.52 -12.27 5.65
CA GLU A 98 6.56 -11.70 6.99
C GLU A 98 7.94 -11.14 7.36
N GLN A 99 9.02 -11.82 6.95
CA GLN A 99 10.38 -11.31 7.09
C GLN A 99 10.65 -10.07 6.22
N PHE A 100 10.06 -10.00 5.03
CA PHE A 100 10.16 -8.83 4.17
C PHE A 100 9.39 -7.64 4.78
N LYS A 101 8.19 -7.87 5.31
CA LYS A 101 7.39 -6.85 6.01
C LYS A 101 8.09 -6.30 7.24
N SER A 102 8.79 -7.15 8.00
CA SER A 102 9.50 -6.71 9.22
C SER A 102 10.67 -5.76 8.95
N ARG A 103 11.10 -5.61 7.69
CA ARG A 103 12.04 -4.56 7.26
C ARG A 103 11.45 -3.16 7.41
N TYR A 104 10.13 -3.01 7.45
CA TYR A 104 9.44 -1.73 7.56
C TYR A 104 8.89 -1.53 8.98
N ASN A 105 9.35 -0.46 9.62
CA ASN A 105 8.84 0.00 10.90
C ASN A 105 8.02 1.27 10.65
N VAL A 106 6.69 1.14 10.80
CA VAL A 106 5.70 2.19 10.51
C VAL A 106 5.11 2.66 11.84
N PRO A 107 5.01 3.98 12.09
CA PRO A 107 4.38 4.49 13.31
C PRO A 107 2.86 4.30 13.25
N ASP A 108 2.26 3.98 14.39
CA ASP A 108 0.81 4.01 14.54
C ASP A 108 0.34 5.46 14.74
N ILE A 109 -0.44 5.96 13.78
CA ILE A 109 -0.92 7.34 13.77
C ILE A 109 -2.44 7.31 13.73
N ASN A 110 -3.05 7.58 14.88
CA ASN A 110 -4.50 7.52 15.11
C ASN A 110 -5.35 8.34 14.12
N THR A 111 -4.77 9.35 13.46
CA THR A 111 -5.48 10.22 12.51
C THR A 111 -5.45 9.71 11.07
N LEU A 112 -4.77 8.60 10.79
CA LEU A 112 -4.73 8.06 9.44
C LEU A 112 -6.01 7.30 9.10
N PRO A 113 -6.41 7.28 7.82
CA PRO A 113 -7.43 6.34 7.35
C PRO A 113 -7.03 4.91 7.72
N ARG A 114 -8.03 4.04 7.92
CA ARG A 114 -7.82 2.61 8.24
C ARG A 114 -6.93 1.88 7.22
N PHE A 115 -6.86 2.41 6.00
CA PHE A 115 -5.99 1.95 4.94
C PHE A 115 -5.00 3.06 4.57
N ASN A 116 -3.73 2.90 4.95
CA ASN A 116 -2.69 3.92 4.79
C ASN A 116 -1.39 3.39 4.15
N GLY A 117 -1.48 2.22 3.51
CA GLY A 117 -0.41 1.54 2.79
C GLY A 117 -0.08 0.15 3.36
N GLY A 118 0.55 -0.69 2.56
CA GLY A 118 0.90 -2.06 2.93
C GLY A 118 1.45 -2.86 1.76
N LEU A 119 1.51 -4.18 1.94
CA LEU A 119 1.61 -5.11 0.82
C LEU A 119 0.20 -5.52 0.43
N GLU A 120 -0.22 -5.09 -0.75
CA GLU A 120 -1.45 -5.55 -1.37
C GLU A 120 -1.14 -6.51 -2.50
N GLY A 121 -1.95 -7.55 -2.63
CA GLY A 121 -1.77 -8.54 -3.66
C GLY A 121 -3.01 -9.41 -3.85
N GLU A 122 -3.05 -10.05 -5.00
CA GLU A 122 -4.04 -11.05 -5.38
C GLU A 122 -3.34 -12.41 -5.43
N GLN A 123 -4.04 -13.48 -5.03
CA GLN A 123 -3.61 -14.84 -5.32
C GLN A 123 -4.43 -15.33 -6.51
N SER A 124 -3.75 -15.60 -7.62
CA SER A 124 -4.34 -16.20 -8.83
C SER A 124 -3.91 -17.63 -9.05
#